data_AF-A0A920R804-F1
#
_entry.id   AF-A0A920R804-F1
#
_cell.length_a   1.000
_cell.length_b   1.000
_cell.length_c   1.000
_cell.angle_alpha   90.00
_cell.angle_beta   90.00
_cell.angle_gamma   90.00
#
_symmetry.space_group_name_H-M   'P 1'
#
loop_
_entity.id
_entity.type
_entity.pdbx_description
1 polymer ?
#
loop_
_entity_poly.entity_id
_entity_poly.type
_entity_poly.pdbx_seq_one_letter_code
_entity_poly.pdbx_strand_id
1 'polypeptide(L)'
;MKATPSLVEENPEFRIYWGDTHGHSGYSEGIGTVDYFMRFARDDARLDYVTHSEHDVWLDAGEWDLIRRTSAEYDEPGKFVPYLGWEWTRHTRFGGHHNVLFRTIEDQIPVSAMEFPVFLHYMQSYTSVMTPIILSLFPTRTTQVIFDNQIRS
;
A
#
# COMPACT_ATOMS: atom_id res chain seq x y z
N MET A 1 -6.48 -29.27 1.83
CA MET A 1 -5.80 -27.95 1.75
C MET A 1 -4.64 -28.10 0.79
N LYS A 2 -4.52 -27.27 -0.26
CA LYS A 2 -3.29 -27.16 -1.05
C LYS A 2 -2.41 -26.13 -0.33
N ALA A 3 -1.19 -26.50 0.02
CA ALA A 3 -0.24 -25.59 0.62
C ALA A 3 0.15 -24.48 -0.37
N THR A 4 0.53 -23.31 0.16
CA THR A 4 1.19 -22.24 -0.58
C THR A 4 2.44 -22.81 -1.27
N PRO A 5 2.66 -22.58 -2.58
CA PRO A 5 3.84 -23.12 -3.25
C PRO A 5 5.09 -22.43 -2.71
N SER A 6 5.95 -23.19 -2.01
CA SER A 6 7.31 -22.76 -1.68
C SER A 6 8.24 -23.23 -2.79
N LEU A 7 8.80 -22.30 -3.57
CA LEU A 7 9.96 -22.57 -4.42
C LEU A 7 11.22 -22.40 -3.58
N VAL A 8 12.05 -23.44 -3.50
CA VAL A 8 13.34 -23.37 -2.83
C VAL A 8 14.42 -23.58 -3.89
N GLU A 9 15.15 -22.52 -4.17
CA GLU A 9 16.27 -22.50 -5.11
C GLU A 9 17.43 -21.74 -4.47
N GLU A 10 18.65 -22.24 -4.64
CA GLU A 10 19.85 -21.59 -4.15
C GLU A 10 20.33 -20.56 -5.18
N ASN A 11 20.45 -19.30 -4.78
CA ASN A 11 20.81 -18.16 -5.64
C ASN A 11 19.98 -18.05 -6.93
N PRO A 12 18.64 -17.96 -6.85
CA PRO A 12 17.80 -17.86 -8.03
C PRO A 12 18.07 -16.55 -8.77
N GLU A 13 17.98 -16.59 -10.09
CA GLU A 13 18.05 -15.39 -10.94
C GLU A 13 16.93 -14.39 -10.59
N PHE A 14 15.76 -14.90 -10.19
CA PHE A 14 14.61 -14.12 -9.75
C PHE A 14 14.11 -14.56 -8.38
N ARG A 15 13.92 -13.60 -7.47
CA ARG A 15 13.33 -13.85 -6.14
C ARG A 15 11.81 -13.67 -6.21
N ILE A 16 11.10 -14.58 -5.55
CA ILE A 16 9.64 -14.45 -5.34
C ILE A 16 9.45 -13.78 -3.98
N TYR A 17 8.67 -12.70 -3.98
CA TYR A 17 8.30 -11.97 -2.76
C TYR A 17 6.79 -12.10 -2.52
N TRP A 18 6.41 -12.25 -1.26
CA TRP A 18 5.05 -12.36 -0.77
C TRP A 18 4.70 -11.09 0.00
N GLY A 19 3.60 -10.45 -0.35
CA GLY A 19 3.19 -9.25 0.35
C GLY A 19 1.72 -8.94 0.19
N ASP A 20 1.27 -7.97 0.96
CA ASP A 20 -0.11 -7.48 0.96
C ASP A 20 -0.11 -5.96 0.76
N THR A 21 -0.82 -5.48 -0.26
CA THR A 21 -0.84 -4.05 -0.61
C THR A 21 -2.12 -3.36 -0.15
N HIS A 22 -2.98 -4.07 0.59
CA HIS A 22 -4.25 -3.55 1.06
C HIS A 22 -4.54 -4.04 2.48
N GLY A 23 -4.16 -3.24 3.46
CA GLY A 23 -4.38 -3.57 4.85
C GLY A 23 -4.76 -2.36 5.69
N HIS A 24 -5.73 -2.56 6.58
CA HIS A 24 -6.24 -1.55 7.50
C HIS A 24 -5.92 -1.90 8.95
N SER A 25 -5.80 -0.89 9.80
CA SER A 25 -5.73 -1.02 11.26
C SER A 25 -6.96 -0.43 11.93
N GLY A 26 -6.96 -0.33 13.26
CA GLY A 26 -8.07 0.22 14.04
C GLY A 26 -8.38 1.70 13.80
N TYR A 27 -7.66 2.39 12.91
CA TYR A 27 -7.97 3.75 12.47
C TYR A 27 -9.13 3.81 11.46
N SER A 28 -9.39 2.72 10.74
CA SER A 28 -10.60 2.58 9.91
C SER A 28 -11.43 1.35 10.28
N GLU A 29 -11.28 0.26 9.54
CA GLU A 29 -12.08 -0.96 9.62
C GLU A 29 -11.26 -2.18 10.07
N GLY A 30 -9.96 -1.99 10.31
CA GLY A 30 -9.05 -3.01 10.80
C GLY A 30 -9.06 -3.18 12.33
N ILE A 31 -8.13 -3.98 12.84
CA ILE A 31 -7.99 -4.26 14.27
C ILE A 31 -6.55 -3.96 14.70
N GLY A 32 -6.40 -3.35 15.87
CA GLY A 32 -5.10 -3.09 16.50
C GLY A 32 -4.46 -1.78 16.06
N THR A 33 -3.23 -1.55 16.52
CA THR A 33 -2.44 -0.36 16.19
C THR A 33 -1.69 -0.53 14.87
N VAL A 34 -1.18 0.57 14.31
CA VAL A 34 -0.27 0.53 13.14
C VAL A 34 0.98 -0.31 13.44
N ASP A 35 1.54 -0.20 14.66
CA ASP A 35 2.64 -1.05 15.11
C ASP A 35 2.27 -2.54 15.09
N TYR A 36 1.09 -2.88 15.63
CA TYR A 36 0.61 -4.26 15.62
C TYR A 36 0.44 -4.78 14.19
N PHE A 37 -0.09 -3.96 13.29
CA PHE A 37 -0.22 -4.30 11.87
C PHE A 37 1.15 -4.62 11.25
N MET A 38 2.14 -3.74 11.42
CA MET A 38 3.48 -3.92 10.86
C MET A 38 4.17 -5.15 11.45
N ARG A 39 4.11 -5.31 12.77
CA ARG A 39 4.69 -6.44 13.48
C ARG A 39 4.06 -7.76 13.06
N PHE A 40 2.73 -7.81 12.98
CA PHE A 40 2.03 -9.01 12.54
C PHE A 40 2.44 -9.37 11.11
N ALA A 41 2.50 -8.40 10.20
CA ALA A 41 2.85 -8.67 8.82
C ALA A 41 4.29 -9.21 8.67
N ARG A 42 5.25 -8.62 9.39
CA ARG A 42 6.66 -9.05 9.37
C ARG A 42 6.89 -10.37 10.10
N ASP A 43 6.42 -10.48 11.33
CA ASP A 43 6.86 -11.53 12.27
C ASP A 43 5.94 -12.75 12.25
N ASP A 44 4.63 -12.53 12.16
CA ASP A 44 3.61 -13.59 12.23
C ASP A 44 3.22 -14.11 10.85
N ALA A 45 2.86 -13.20 9.93
CA ALA A 45 2.48 -13.52 8.55
C ALA A 45 3.68 -13.76 7.64
N ARG A 46 4.87 -13.28 8.04
CA ARG A 46 6.14 -13.44 7.32
C ARG A 46 6.08 -12.95 5.87
N LEU A 47 5.44 -11.80 5.68
CA LEU A 47 5.43 -11.10 4.41
C LEU A 47 6.77 -10.42 4.19
N ASP A 48 7.19 -10.32 2.93
CA ASP A 48 8.36 -9.58 2.48
C ASP A 48 8.05 -8.08 2.32
N TYR A 49 6.79 -7.73 2.04
CA TYR A 49 6.37 -6.33 1.91
C TYR A 49 4.90 -6.12 2.26
N VAL A 50 4.57 -4.87 2.65
CA VAL A 50 3.19 -4.49 3.00
C VAL A 50 2.87 -3.08 2.54
N THR A 51 1.59 -2.74 2.41
CA THR A 51 1.10 -1.36 2.47
C THR A 51 0.05 -1.26 3.55
N HIS A 52 0.25 -0.35 4.52
CA HIS A 52 -0.81 0.06 5.43
C HIS A 52 -1.60 1.18 4.74
N SER A 53 -2.85 0.89 4.35
CA SER A 53 -3.59 1.64 3.33
C SER A 53 -4.92 2.15 3.85
N GLU A 54 -4.91 2.93 4.93
CA GLU A 54 -6.13 3.49 5.52
C GLU A 54 -6.95 4.30 4.51
N HIS A 55 -8.27 4.36 4.74
CA HIS A 55 -9.18 5.17 3.95
C HIS A 55 -8.87 6.66 4.08
N ASP A 56 -8.59 7.33 2.97
CA ASP A 56 -8.32 8.76 2.88
C ASP A 56 -9.42 9.65 3.45
N VAL A 57 -10.67 9.19 3.45
CA VAL A 57 -11.83 9.90 4.01
C VAL A 57 -11.86 9.92 5.53
N TRP A 58 -11.10 9.04 6.18
CA TRP A 58 -11.04 8.90 7.65
C TRP A 58 -9.65 9.16 8.22
N LEU A 59 -8.65 9.38 7.36
CA LEU A 59 -7.27 9.57 7.74
C LEU A 59 -6.98 11.05 8.05
N ASP A 60 -6.59 11.34 9.28
CA ASP A 60 -6.10 12.68 9.66
C ASP A 60 -4.57 12.84 9.55
N ALA A 61 -4.08 14.06 9.72
CA ALA A 61 -2.66 14.39 9.58
C ALA A 61 -1.77 13.74 10.65
N GLY A 62 -2.27 13.55 11.86
CA GLY A 62 -1.53 12.92 12.96
C GLY A 62 -1.45 11.40 12.78
N GLU A 63 -2.55 10.79 12.33
CA GLU A 63 -2.61 9.38 11.94
C GLU A 63 -1.70 9.10 10.75
N TRP A 64 -1.70 9.96 9.73
CA TRP A 64 -0.79 9.83 8.60
C TRP A 64 0.68 9.92 9.01
N ASP A 65 1.03 10.89 9.87
CA ASP A 65 2.39 10.99 10.38
C ASP A 65 2.81 9.77 11.20
N LEU A 66 1.88 9.18 11.96
CA LEU A 66 2.13 7.92 12.66
C LEU A 66 2.39 6.78 11.66
N ILE A 67 1.55 6.61 10.63
CA ILE A 67 1.75 5.59 9.59
C ILE A 67 3.11 5.77 8.91
N ARG A 68 3.45 7.00 8.50
CA ARG A 68 4.73 7.31 7.86
C ARG A 68 5.92 6.95 8.77
N ARG A 69 5.89 7.36 10.04
CA ARG A 69 6.97 7.06 11.01
C ARG A 69 7.09 5.58 11.27
N THR A 70 5.98 4.88 11.53
CA THR A 70 6.01 3.44 11.81
C THR A 70 6.44 2.65 10.57
N SER A 71 6.03 3.04 9.36
CA SER A 71 6.58 2.46 8.13
C SER A 71 8.10 2.64 8.06
N ALA A 72 8.62 3.83 8.37
CA ALA A 72 10.07 4.07 8.36
C ALA A 72 10.82 3.26 9.43
N GLU A 73 10.20 3.02 10.60
CA GLU A 73 10.77 2.21 11.68
C GLU A 73 10.88 0.72 11.31
N TYR A 74 9.94 0.21 10.52
CA TYR A 74 9.92 -1.19 10.09
C TYR A 74 10.63 -1.42 8.75
N ASP A 75 10.99 -0.38 8.01
CA ASP A 75 11.72 -0.49 6.73
C ASP A 75 13.11 -1.09 6.95
N GLU A 76 13.25 -2.36 6.55
CA GLU A 76 14.48 -3.13 6.64
C GLU A 76 14.79 -3.73 5.26
N PRO A 77 15.48 -2.97 4.38
CA PRO A 77 15.79 -3.42 3.03
C PRO A 77 16.42 -4.81 2.99
N GLY A 78 15.95 -5.64 2.05
CA GLY A 78 16.32 -7.05 1.94
C GLY A 78 15.67 -8.00 2.97
N LYS A 79 14.84 -7.49 3.90
CA LYS A 79 14.08 -8.32 4.85
C LYS A 79 12.59 -8.01 4.90
N PHE A 80 12.21 -6.73 5.00
CA PHE A 80 10.81 -6.31 5.09
C PHE A 80 10.66 -4.89 4.55
N VAL A 81 9.81 -4.71 3.54
CA VAL A 81 9.60 -3.42 2.87
C VAL A 81 8.17 -2.92 3.08
N PRO A 82 7.93 -1.97 3.99
CA PRO A 82 6.66 -1.25 4.03
C PRO A 82 6.63 -0.18 2.94
N TYR A 83 5.63 -0.24 2.08
CA TYR A 83 5.26 0.83 1.17
C TYR A 83 4.38 1.85 1.89
N LEU A 84 4.67 3.14 1.70
CA LEU A 84 3.81 4.21 2.17
C LEU A 84 2.63 4.37 1.23
N GLY A 85 1.41 4.41 1.73
CA GLY A 85 0.22 4.54 0.88
C GLY A 85 -1.08 4.73 1.64
N TRP A 86 -2.16 4.92 0.90
CA TRP A 86 -3.52 5.02 1.44
C TRP A 86 -4.53 4.47 0.43
N GLU A 87 -5.74 4.20 0.89
CA GLU A 87 -6.87 3.86 0.03
C GLU A 87 -7.64 5.14 -0.33
N TRP A 88 -7.55 5.56 -1.59
CA TRP A 88 -8.42 6.58 -2.16
C TRP A 88 -9.82 5.98 -2.33
N THR A 89 -10.76 6.44 -1.51
CA THR A 89 -12.00 5.72 -1.23
C THR A 89 -13.19 6.41 -1.84
N ARG A 90 -13.76 5.82 -2.91
CA ARG A 90 -14.92 6.41 -3.59
C ARG A 90 -15.93 5.41 -4.12
N HIS A 91 -17.18 5.84 -4.11
CA HIS A 91 -18.26 5.13 -4.78
C HIS A 91 -17.90 4.79 -6.24
N THR A 92 -18.18 3.56 -6.66
CA THR A 92 -17.83 2.98 -7.97
C THR A 92 -18.17 3.87 -9.16
N ARG A 93 -19.33 4.53 -9.15
CA ARG A 93 -19.76 5.52 -10.16
C ARG A 93 -18.78 6.67 -10.43
N PHE A 94 -17.82 6.91 -9.53
CA PHE A 94 -16.83 7.98 -9.61
C PHE A 94 -15.38 7.49 -9.76
N GLY A 95 -15.18 6.17 -9.86
CA GLY A 95 -13.87 5.56 -9.97
C GLY A 95 -13.79 4.25 -9.19
N GLY A 96 -14.39 4.17 -8.01
CA GLY A 96 -14.17 3.03 -7.10
C GLY A 96 -12.96 3.27 -6.21
N HIS A 97 -12.62 2.25 -5.42
CA HIS A 97 -11.55 2.32 -4.44
C HIS A 97 -10.20 2.01 -5.10
N HIS A 98 -9.17 2.77 -4.72
CA HIS A 98 -7.83 2.65 -5.29
C HIS A 98 -6.78 2.73 -4.20
N ASN A 99 -5.91 1.73 -4.12
CA ASN A 99 -4.72 1.84 -3.28
C ASN A 99 -3.66 2.65 -4.02
N VAL A 100 -3.15 3.66 -3.34
CA VAL A 100 -2.12 4.57 -3.83
C VAL A 100 -0.91 4.34 -2.96
N LEU A 101 0.20 3.88 -3.55
CA LEU A 101 1.40 3.52 -2.80
C LEU A 101 2.67 4.07 -3.46
N PHE A 102 3.67 4.35 -2.64
CA PHE A 102 4.92 4.98 -3.02
C PHE A 102 6.09 4.05 -2.70
N ARG A 103 7.07 4.03 -3.60
CA ARG A 103 8.31 3.23 -3.43
C ARG A 103 9.22 3.77 -2.33
N THR A 104 8.98 4.98 -1.89
CA THR A 104 9.77 5.66 -0.87
C THR A 104 8.86 6.20 0.21
N ILE A 105 9.35 6.13 1.44
CA ILE A 105 8.74 6.78 2.59
C ILE A 105 9.29 8.21 2.62
N GLU A 106 8.73 9.05 1.75
CA GLU A 106 9.01 10.48 1.68
C GLU A 106 7.85 11.29 2.30
N ASP A 107 7.96 12.61 2.33
CA ASP A 107 6.91 13.50 2.82
C ASP A 107 5.76 13.62 1.79
N GLN A 108 5.11 12.48 1.53
CA GLN A 108 3.88 12.41 0.76
C GLN A 108 2.73 12.92 1.60
N ILE A 109 1.83 13.66 0.96
CA ILE A 109 0.59 14.14 1.59
C ILE A 109 -0.57 13.40 0.90
N PRO A 110 -1.43 12.69 1.66
CA PRO A 110 -2.60 12.06 1.10
C PRO A 110 -3.50 13.09 0.43
N VAL A 111 -3.85 12.82 -0.82
CA VAL A 111 -4.80 13.65 -1.56
C VAL A 111 -6.17 13.01 -1.41
N SER A 112 -7.07 13.69 -0.70
CA SER A 112 -8.38 13.14 -0.40
C SER A 112 -9.26 13.13 -1.64
N ALA A 113 -10.05 12.07 -1.77
CA ALA A 113 -11.12 11.95 -2.72
C ALA A 113 -12.23 12.98 -2.51
N MET A 114 -12.29 13.63 -1.35
CA MET A 114 -13.17 14.78 -1.14
C MET A 114 -12.70 16.02 -1.89
N GLU A 115 -11.39 16.16 -2.13
CA GLU A 115 -10.79 17.25 -2.90
C GLU A 115 -10.92 17.01 -4.41
N PHE A 116 -10.59 15.79 -4.86
CA PHE A 116 -10.71 15.39 -6.26
C PHE A 116 -11.73 14.29 -6.43
N PRO A 117 -13.01 14.62 -6.68
CA PRO A 117 -14.08 13.66 -6.52
C PRO A 117 -14.28 12.68 -7.68
N VAL A 118 -13.43 12.74 -8.69
CA VAL A 118 -13.46 11.85 -9.86
C VAL A 118 -12.04 11.37 -10.08
N PHE A 119 -11.88 10.05 -10.27
CA PHE A 119 -10.57 9.42 -10.38
C PHE A 119 -9.68 10.06 -11.47
N LEU A 120 -10.25 10.47 -12.60
CA LEU A 120 -9.50 11.17 -13.65
C LEU A 120 -8.84 12.47 -13.16
N HIS A 121 -9.56 13.28 -12.38
CA HIS A 121 -9.01 14.53 -11.84
C HIS A 121 -7.97 14.26 -10.75
N TYR A 122 -8.20 13.20 -9.95
CA TYR A 122 -7.21 12.72 -8.98
C TYR A 122 -5.90 12.31 -9.67
N MET A 123 -5.96 11.55 -10.76
CA MET A 123 -4.76 11.18 -11.52
C MET A 123 -4.02 12.42 -12.06
N GLN A 124 -4.75 13.46 -12.45
CA GLN A 124 -4.16 14.69 -12.99
C GLN A 124 -3.49 15.57 -11.90
N SER A 125 -3.79 15.37 -10.61
CA SER A 125 -3.08 16.08 -9.54
C SER A 125 -1.62 15.61 -9.38
N TYR A 126 -1.28 14.42 -9.88
CA TYR A 126 0.09 13.87 -9.87
C TYR A 126 0.83 14.18 -11.17
N THR A 127 1.23 15.43 -11.41
CA THR A 127 1.77 15.82 -12.73
C THR A 127 3.21 16.36 -12.77
N SER A 128 4.02 16.33 -11.71
CA SER A 128 5.47 16.62 -11.91
C SER A 128 6.51 16.13 -10.90
N VAL A 129 6.16 15.65 -9.70
CA VAL A 129 7.20 15.45 -8.65
C VAL A 129 7.32 14.02 -8.14
N MET A 130 6.30 13.17 -8.28
CA MET A 130 6.42 11.74 -7.96
C MET A 130 5.28 10.92 -8.56
N THR A 131 5.60 9.77 -9.15
CA THR A 131 4.60 8.87 -9.74
C THR A 131 4.25 7.78 -8.72
N PRO A 132 3.04 7.79 -8.12
CA PRO A 132 2.59 6.69 -7.28
C PRO A 132 2.31 5.44 -8.12
N ILE A 133 2.38 4.28 -7.48
CA ILE A 133 1.78 3.04 -7.98
C ILE A 133 0.32 3.05 -7.55
N ILE A 134 -0.59 2.91 -8.51
CA ILE A 134 -2.04 2.90 -8.25
C ILE A 134 -2.61 1.55 -8.63
N LEU A 135 -3.32 0.94 -7.68
CA LEU A 135 -3.97 -0.36 -7.80
C LEU A 135 -5.48 -0.18 -7.71
N SER A 136 -6.18 -0.48 -8.80
CA SER A 136 -7.66 -0.45 -8.83
C SER A 136 -8.26 -1.74 -8.30
N LEU A 137 -9.27 -1.62 -7.43
CA LEU A 137 -10.03 -2.75 -6.90
C LEU A 137 -11.42 -2.77 -7.55
N PHE A 138 -11.56 -3.55 -8.62
CA PHE A 138 -12.85 -3.82 -9.23
C PHE A 138 -13.41 -5.15 -8.71
N PRO A 139 -14.70 -5.22 -8.31
CA PRO A 139 -15.33 -6.48 -7.89
C PRO A 139 -15.39 -7.55 -9.00
N THR A 140 -15.07 -7.18 -10.25
CA THR A 140 -14.99 -8.09 -11.39
C THR A 140 -13.68 -7.92 -12.12
N ARG A 141 -12.73 -8.84 -11.85
CA ARG A 141 -11.53 -9.21 -12.62
C ARG A 141 -10.97 -8.11 -13.55
N THR A 142 -10.05 -7.31 -13.05
CA THR A 142 -8.75 -6.93 -13.67
C THR A 142 -8.15 -5.85 -12.77
N THR A 143 -7.09 -6.19 -12.03
CA THR A 143 -6.25 -5.19 -11.39
C THR A 143 -5.52 -4.44 -12.51
N GLN A 144 -5.82 -3.17 -12.74
CA GLN A 144 -4.90 -2.32 -13.48
C GLN A 144 -3.76 -1.97 -12.52
N VAL A 145 -2.58 -2.51 -12.79
CA VAL A 145 -1.35 -2.07 -12.14
C VAL A 145 -0.58 -1.25 -13.16
N ILE A 146 -0.38 0.04 -12.88
CA ILE A 146 0.60 0.84 -13.62
C ILE A 146 1.93 0.62 -12.91
N PHE A 147 2.73 -0.34 -13.43
CA PHE A 147 4.09 -0.57 -12.96
C PHE A 147 5.09 0.34 -13.68
N ASP A 148 5.99 0.93 -12.89
CA ASP A 148 7.37 1.15 -13.31
C ASP A 148 8.24 0.12 -12.57
N ASN A 149 9.18 -0.50 -13.27
CA ASN A 149 9.45 -1.94 -13.18
C ASN A 149 10.53 -2.34 -12.14
N GLN A 150 10.57 -1.75 -10.95
CA GLN A 150 11.64 -2.02 -9.96
C GLN A 150 11.07 -2.12 -8.53
N ILE A 151 10.98 -3.35 -8.01
CA ILE A 151 10.88 -3.62 -6.57
C ILE A 151 12.27 -3.37 -5.99
N ARG A 152 12.37 -2.59 -4.91
CA ARG A 152 13.65 -2.32 -4.23
C ARG A 152 14.11 -3.63 -3.58
N SER A 153 15.25 -4.13 -4.01
CA SER A 153 15.95 -5.29 -3.44
C SER A 153 16.85 -4.89 -2.28
#